data_AF-A0A380FJL6-F1
#
_entry.id   AF-A0A380FJL6-F1
#
_cell.length_a   1.000
_cell.length_b   1.000
_cell.length_c   1.000
_cell.angle_alpha   90.00
_cell.angle_beta   90.00
_cell.angle_gamma   90.00
#
_symmetry.space_group_name_H-M   'P 1'
#
loop_
_entity.id
_entity.type
_entity.pdbx_description
1 polymer ?
#
loop_
_entity_poly.entity_id
_entity_poly.type
_entity_poly.pdbx_seq_one_letter_code
_entity_poly.pdbx_strand_id
1 'polypeptide(L)'
;MLPYLWLLLLIGIIVRLSKIKLWFLVKGLTPIWIFLIFTFAMHLFLTKGGTRLIEIAFISIDTAGILEGIYIVLRLMFIIMISTVMTLTTSPIDLTDAFERLLNPLKWIKIPVHQLSMMMSIALRFIPTLMNELDKIILAQKSRGSEISSGSIANRIKAFVPLLIPLFVSAFQRAEDLAIAMEVRGYDTNKQRTSYRRLQWQLQDTLTLVILIPIALILIALKVIGV
;
A
#
# COMPACT_ATOMS: atom_id res chain seq x y z
N MET A 1 -8.60 -25.14 7.66
CA MET A 1 -8.21 -24.37 8.88
C MET A 1 -6.70 -24.21 9.07
N LEU A 2 -5.87 -25.25 8.89
CA LEU A 2 -4.42 -25.20 9.12
C LEU A 2 -3.68 -23.99 8.49
N PRO A 3 -3.93 -23.59 7.22
CA PRO A 3 -3.22 -22.48 6.60
C PRO A 3 -3.41 -21.14 7.32
N TYR A 4 -4.60 -20.91 7.87
CA TYR A 4 -4.93 -19.67 8.58
C TYR A 4 -4.23 -19.59 9.94
N LEU A 5 -4.03 -20.72 10.63
CA LEU A 5 -3.25 -20.78 11.87
C LEU A 5 -1.77 -20.46 11.62
N TRP A 6 -1.20 -20.99 10.54
CA TRP A 6 0.17 -20.67 10.14
C TRP A 6 0.35 -19.19 9.79
N LEU A 7 -0.60 -18.59 9.07
CA LEU A 7 -0.59 -17.16 8.77
C LEU A 7 -0.67 -16.30 10.04
N LEU A 8 -1.50 -16.70 11.00
CA LEU A 8 -1.61 -16.01 12.29
C LEU A 8 -0.29 -16.07 13.06
N LEU A 9 0.34 -17.25 13.13
CA LEU A 9 1.65 -17.42 13.76
C LEU A 9 2.72 -16.57 13.08
N LEU A 10 2.78 -16.58 11.74
CA LEU A 10 3.74 -15.80 10.96
C LEU A 10 3.56 -14.30 11.20
N ILE A 11 2.33 -13.79 11.16
CA ILE A 11 2.04 -12.38 11.47
C ILE A 11 2.44 -12.06 12.92
N GLY A 12 2.12 -12.94 13.88
CA GLY A 12 2.49 -12.76 15.28
C GLY A 12 4.00 -12.66 15.49
N ILE A 13 4.78 -13.53 14.81
CA ILE A 13 6.24 -13.49 14.83
C ILE A 13 6.76 -12.19 14.23
N ILE A 14 6.27 -11.81 13.05
CA ILE A 14 6.69 -10.57 12.37
C ILE A 14 6.40 -9.34 13.24
N VAL A 15 5.22 -9.26 13.85
CA VAL A 15 4.83 -8.14 14.70
C VAL A 15 5.73 -8.05 15.94
N ARG A 16 6.07 -9.20 16.53
CA ARG A 16 6.98 -9.26 17.68
C ARG A 16 8.40 -8.86 17.32
N LEU A 17 8.92 -9.34 16.19
CA LEU A 17 10.25 -8.98 15.68
C LEU A 17 10.32 -7.49 15.28
N SER A 18 9.25 -6.98 14.66
CA SER A 18 9.14 -5.58 14.23
C SER A 18 8.85 -4.61 15.38
N LYS A 19 8.60 -5.11 16.59
CA LYS A 19 8.25 -4.32 17.80
C LYS A 19 7.05 -3.38 17.58
N ILE A 20 6.14 -3.73 16.69
CA ILE A 20 4.95 -2.92 16.39
C ILE A 20 3.91 -3.16 17.49
N LYS A 21 3.33 -2.09 18.03
CA LYS A 21 2.22 -2.22 18.97
C LYS A 21 1.00 -2.79 18.25
N LEU A 22 0.37 -3.82 18.82
CA LEU A 22 -0.84 -4.48 18.28
C LEU A 22 -1.96 -3.48 17.90
N TRP A 23 -2.06 -2.37 18.63
CA TRP A 23 -3.04 -1.31 18.35
C TRP A 23 -2.91 -0.70 16.95
N PHE A 24 -1.71 -0.63 16.37
CA PHE A 24 -1.52 -0.14 15.00
C PHE A 24 -2.13 -1.08 13.96
N LEU A 25 -2.12 -2.39 14.21
CA LEU A 25 -2.74 -3.37 13.32
C LEU A 25 -4.27 -3.25 13.34
N VAL A 26 -4.85 -3.06 14.53
CA VAL A 26 -6.29 -2.85 14.69
C VAL A 26 -6.73 -1.54 14.04
N LYS A 27 -5.93 -0.47 14.15
CA LYS A 27 -6.17 0.78 13.42
C LYS A 27 -6.17 0.60 11.90
N GLY A 28 -5.33 -0.29 11.37
CA GLY A 28 -5.34 -0.63 9.94
C GLY A 28 -6.65 -1.24 9.46
N LEU A 29 -7.43 -1.86 10.36
CA LEU A 29 -8.74 -2.46 10.05
C LEU A 29 -9.91 -1.45 10.18
N THR A 30 -9.72 -0.33 10.88
CA THR A 30 -10.75 0.70 11.06
C THR A 30 -11.35 1.28 9.77
N PRO A 31 -10.65 1.46 8.64
CA PRO A 31 -11.32 1.92 7.42
C PRO A 31 -12.22 0.85 6.76
N ILE A 32 -12.01 -0.44 7.06
CA ILE A 32 -12.59 -1.57 6.30
C ILE A 32 -13.55 -2.42 7.17
N TRP A 33 -13.74 -2.11 8.46
CA TRP A 33 -14.58 -2.94 9.35
C TRP A 33 -16.03 -3.11 8.83
N ILE A 34 -16.61 -2.07 8.22
CA ILE A 34 -17.96 -2.14 7.61
C ILE A 34 -17.96 -3.17 6.48
N PHE A 35 -16.93 -3.16 5.63
CA PHE A 35 -16.78 -4.11 4.53
C PHE A 35 -16.57 -5.55 5.04
N LEU A 36 -15.84 -5.74 6.15
CA LEU A 36 -15.68 -7.06 6.78
C LEU A 36 -17.01 -7.62 7.30
N ILE A 37 -17.80 -6.79 7.98
CA ILE A 37 -19.13 -7.20 8.46
C ILE A 37 -20.07 -7.49 7.28
N PHE A 38 -20.04 -6.63 6.25
CA PHE A 38 -20.85 -6.80 5.05
C PHE A 38 -20.51 -8.10 4.32
N THR A 39 -19.23 -8.39 4.11
CA THR A 39 -18.79 -9.64 3.45
C THR A 39 -19.14 -10.88 4.27
N PHE A 40 -19.01 -10.81 5.61
CA PHE A 40 -19.47 -11.88 6.49
C PHE A 40 -20.98 -12.14 6.38
N ALA A 41 -21.78 -11.07 6.45
CA ALA A 41 -23.24 -11.16 6.33
C ALA A 41 -23.66 -11.71 4.95
N MET A 42 -23.00 -11.28 3.87
CA MET A 42 -23.22 -11.81 2.53
C MET A 42 -22.95 -13.31 2.47
N HIS A 43 -21.84 -13.79 3.04
CA HIS A 43 -21.57 -15.23 3.07
C HIS A 43 -22.55 -16.00 3.96
N LEU A 44 -22.96 -15.42 5.09
CA LEU A 44 -23.93 -16.02 6.00
C LEU A 44 -25.29 -16.27 5.33
N PHE A 45 -25.74 -15.35 4.47
CA PHE A 45 -27.08 -15.39 3.87
C PHE A 45 -27.13 -15.95 2.45
N LEU A 46 -26.07 -15.80 1.65
CA LEU A 46 -26.07 -16.21 0.23
C LEU A 46 -25.37 -17.55 -0.01
N THR A 47 -24.46 -17.98 0.87
CA THR A 47 -23.71 -19.23 0.67
C THR A 47 -24.52 -20.39 1.22
N LYS A 48 -25.00 -21.26 0.32
CA LYS A 48 -25.79 -22.44 0.67
C LYS A 48 -24.94 -23.71 0.63
N GLY A 49 -25.09 -24.58 1.63
CA GLY A 49 -24.40 -25.88 1.68
C GLY A 49 -24.12 -26.42 3.10
N GLY A 50 -24.10 -27.75 3.24
CA GLY A 50 -23.88 -28.42 4.52
C GLY A 50 -25.16 -28.63 5.33
N THR A 51 -25.05 -28.71 6.65
CA THR A 51 -26.21 -28.83 7.56
C THR A 51 -26.89 -27.47 7.75
N ARG A 52 -28.21 -27.44 7.55
CA ARG A 52 -29.06 -26.26 7.77
C ARG A 52 -29.28 -26.09 9.28
N LEU A 53 -28.84 -24.97 9.83
CA LEU A 53 -28.98 -24.69 11.27
C LEU A 53 -30.27 -23.94 11.58
N ILE A 54 -30.62 -22.96 10.75
CA ILE A 54 -31.80 -22.10 10.94
C ILE A 54 -32.43 -21.83 9.58
N GLU A 55 -33.73 -22.08 9.46
CA GLU A 55 -34.52 -21.77 8.27
C GLU A 55 -35.65 -20.82 8.65
N ILE A 56 -35.58 -19.57 8.19
CA ILE A 56 -36.67 -18.59 8.31
C ILE A 56 -37.05 -18.15 6.90
N ALA A 57 -38.11 -18.75 6.37
CA ALA A 57 -38.80 -18.44 5.11
C ALA A 57 -37.92 -18.34 3.83
N PHE A 58 -37.10 -17.30 3.69
CA PHE A 58 -36.22 -17.05 2.53
C PHE A 58 -34.73 -17.01 2.90
N ILE A 59 -34.41 -16.99 4.20
CA ILE A 59 -33.05 -16.91 4.72
C ILE A 59 -32.74 -18.24 5.42
N SER A 60 -31.82 -19.01 4.84
CA SER A 60 -31.27 -20.23 5.40
C SER A 60 -29.84 -19.98 5.86
N ILE A 61 -29.56 -20.18 7.15
CA ILE A 61 -28.21 -20.13 7.68
C ILE A 61 -27.63 -21.54 7.66
N ASP A 62 -26.65 -21.71 6.79
CA ASP A 62 -25.99 -22.98 6.53
C ASP A 62 -24.59 -23.00 7.16
N THR A 63 -24.15 -24.17 7.64
CA THR A 63 -22.80 -24.33 8.23
C THR A 63 -21.68 -23.96 7.25
N ALA A 64 -21.84 -24.22 5.96
CA ALA A 64 -20.87 -23.80 4.95
C ALA A 64 -20.78 -22.27 4.83
N GLY A 65 -21.91 -21.56 4.93
CA GLY A 65 -21.92 -20.09 4.84
C GLY A 65 -21.23 -19.42 6.02
N ILE A 66 -21.36 -19.99 7.22
CA ILE A 66 -20.61 -19.55 8.41
C ILE A 66 -19.10 -19.78 8.20
N LEU A 67 -18.70 -20.97 7.78
CA LEU A 67 -17.29 -21.32 7.60
C LEU A 67 -16.62 -20.48 6.50
N GLU A 68 -17.23 -20.38 5.33
CA GLU A 68 -16.73 -19.54 4.23
C GLU A 68 -16.68 -18.06 4.63
N GLY A 69 -17.72 -17.57 5.32
CA GLY A 69 -17.73 -16.22 5.86
C GLY A 69 -16.54 -15.95 6.79
N ILE A 70 -16.28 -16.85 7.75
CA ILE A 70 -15.13 -16.75 8.65
C ILE A 70 -13.82 -16.77 7.85
N TYR A 71 -13.68 -17.66 6.86
CA TYR A 71 -12.46 -17.78 6.05
C TYR A 71 -12.17 -16.57 5.17
N ILE A 72 -13.20 -15.94 4.61
CA ILE A 72 -13.08 -14.71 3.81
C ILE A 72 -12.67 -13.55 4.73
N VAL A 73 -13.34 -13.39 5.87
CA VAL A 73 -13.03 -12.31 6.83
C VAL A 73 -11.60 -12.45 7.34
N LEU A 74 -11.19 -13.65 7.78
CA LEU A 74 -9.82 -13.92 8.23
C LEU A 74 -8.79 -13.63 7.12
N ARG A 75 -9.09 -14.01 5.87
CA ARG A 75 -8.22 -13.73 4.73
C ARG A 75 -8.01 -12.23 4.53
N LEU A 76 -9.11 -11.47 4.52
CA LEU A 76 -9.06 -10.02 4.36
C LEU A 76 -8.30 -9.36 5.52
N MET A 77 -8.57 -9.79 6.75
CA MET A 77 -7.83 -9.31 7.94
C MET A 77 -6.32 -9.56 7.80
N PHE A 78 -5.90 -10.76 7.39
CA PHE A 78 -4.47 -11.07 7.22
C PHE A 78 -3.81 -10.25 6.11
N ILE A 79 -4.48 -10.05 4.97
CA ILE A 79 -3.96 -9.20 3.89
C ILE A 79 -3.71 -7.78 4.40
N ILE A 80 -4.70 -7.21 5.11
CA ILE A 80 -4.60 -5.85 5.66
C ILE A 80 -3.51 -5.77 6.73
N MET A 81 -3.40 -6.76 7.62
CA MET A 81 -2.37 -6.78 8.66
C MET A 81 -0.96 -6.84 8.07
N ILE A 82 -0.70 -7.74 7.10
CA ILE A 82 0.60 -7.86 6.43
C ILE A 82 0.95 -6.55 5.70
N SER A 83 -0.02 -5.97 4.97
CA SER A 83 0.18 -4.69 4.29
C SER A 83 0.49 -3.56 5.28
N THR A 84 -0.21 -3.50 6.41
CA THR A 84 0.01 -2.49 7.45
C THR A 84 1.41 -2.62 8.05
N VAL A 85 1.87 -3.85 8.32
CA VAL A 85 3.24 -4.08 8.79
C VAL A 85 4.27 -3.57 7.78
N MET A 86 4.12 -3.91 6.50
CA MET A 86 5.03 -3.46 5.44
C MET A 86 5.08 -1.93 5.36
N THR A 87 3.91 -1.28 5.37
CA THR A 87 3.79 0.20 5.32
C THR A 87 4.42 0.89 6.54
N LEU A 88 4.36 0.28 7.72
CA LEU A 88 4.91 0.87 8.96
C LEU A 88 6.41 0.61 9.15
N THR A 89 6.96 -0.43 8.53
CA THR A 89 8.35 -0.86 8.74
C THR A 89 9.30 -0.43 7.63
N THR A 90 8.77 -0.08 6.45
CA THR A 90 9.57 0.21 5.27
C THR A 90 9.38 1.66 4.83
N SER A 91 10.46 2.40 4.61
CA SER A 91 10.34 3.78 4.10
C SER A 91 9.91 3.80 2.63
N PRO A 92 9.15 4.81 2.17
CA PRO A 92 8.77 4.92 0.77
C PRO A 92 9.97 4.96 -0.21
N ILE A 93 11.10 5.51 0.23
CA ILE A 93 12.33 5.59 -0.59
C ILE A 93 13.02 4.20 -0.64
N ASP A 94 12.94 3.38 0.41
CA ASP A 94 13.39 1.97 0.31
C ASP A 94 12.55 1.19 -0.70
N LEU A 95 11.24 1.47 -0.76
CA LEU A 95 10.36 0.84 -1.74
C LEU A 95 10.77 1.21 -3.17
N THR A 96 11.16 2.45 -3.47
CA THR A 96 11.63 2.81 -4.82
C THR A 96 12.89 2.07 -5.22
N ASP A 97 13.84 1.91 -4.28
CA ASP A 97 15.08 1.15 -4.54
C ASP A 97 14.77 -0.34 -4.75
N ALA A 98 13.79 -0.89 -4.00
CA ALA A 98 13.31 -2.24 -4.20
C ALA A 98 12.63 -2.41 -5.57
N PHE A 99 11.79 -1.46 -5.98
CA PHE A 99 11.17 -1.44 -7.30
C PHE A 99 12.23 -1.44 -8.42
N GLU A 100 13.27 -0.61 -8.32
CA GLU A 100 14.35 -0.59 -9.33
C GLU A 100 15.03 -1.95 -9.47
N ARG A 101 15.31 -2.63 -8.35
CA ARG A 101 15.93 -3.96 -8.37
C ARG A 101 15.01 -5.04 -8.89
N LEU A 102 13.76 -5.06 -8.44
CA LEU A 102 12.76 -6.05 -8.86
C LEU A 102 12.41 -5.92 -10.34
N LEU A 103 12.37 -4.69 -10.86
CA LEU A 103 12.09 -4.43 -12.27
C LEU A 103 13.35 -4.52 -13.15
N ASN A 104 14.56 -4.62 -12.58
CA ASN A 104 15.81 -4.69 -13.34
C ASN A 104 15.82 -5.75 -14.47
N PRO A 105 15.23 -6.96 -14.31
CA PRO A 105 15.14 -7.94 -15.39
C PRO A 105 14.32 -7.45 -16.60
N LEU A 106 13.35 -6.55 -16.40
CA LEU A 106 12.55 -5.97 -17.48
C LEU A 106 13.35 -5.06 -18.41
N LYS A 107 14.60 -4.72 -18.06
CA LYS A 107 15.53 -4.05 -18.99
C LYS A 107 15.76 -4.85 -20.26
N TRP A 108 15.60 -6.18 -20.22
CA TRP A 108 15.70 -7.03 -21.42
C TRP A 108 14.59 -6.74 -22.43
N ILE A 109 13.44 -6.25 -21.97
CA ILE A 109 12.29 -5.82 -22.79
C ILE A 109 12.40 -4.32 -23.13
N LYS A 110 13.59 -3.71 -22.94
CA LYS A 110 13.88 -2.28 -23.19
C LYS A 110 13.07 -1.30 -22.35
N ILE A 111 12.57 -1.74 -21.19
CA ILE A 111 11.88 -0.85 -20.25
C ILE A 111 12.93 0.01 -19.49
N PRO A 112 12.76 1.34 -19.41
CA PRO A 112 13.74 2.24 -18.78
C PRO A 112 13.60 2.27 -17.25
N VAL A 113 13.90 1.15 -16.60
CA VAL A 113 13.70 0.94 -15.15
C VAL A 113 14.41 1.99 -14.29
N HIS A 114 15.62 2.39 -14.66
CA HIS A 114 16.39 3.38 -13.90
C HIS A 114 15.76 4.78 -13.96
N GLN A 115 15.20 5.16 -15.10
CA GLN A 115 14.54 6.46 -15.28
C GLN A 115 13.22 6.50 -14.50
N LEU A 116 12.47 5.39 -14.52
CA LEU A 116 11.26 5.23 -13.70
C LEU A 116 11.58 5.33 -12.20
N SER A 117 12.62 4.64 -11.74
CA SER A 117 13.11 4.74 -10.34
C SER A 117 13.42 6.17 -9.95
N MET A 118 14.18 6.89 -10.79
CA MET A 118 14.52 8.28 -10.56
C MET A 118 13.29 9.19 -10.48
N MET A 119 12.33 9.03 -11.42
CA MET A 119 11.09 9.80 -11.41
C MET A 119 10.30 9.56 -10.12
N MET A 120 10.21 8.31 -9.67
CA MET A 120 9.56 7.96 -8.40
C MET A 120 10.29 8.60 -7.21
N SER A 121 11.63 8.53 -7.14
CA SER A 121 12.41 9.14 -6.06
C SER A 121 12.28 10.67 -6.03
N ILE A 122 12.23 11.33 -7.20
CA ILE A 122 11.97 12.77 -7.31
C ILE A 122 10.56 13.08 -6.80
N ALA A 123 9.56 12.34 -7.26
CA ALA A 123 8.17 12.52 -6.85
C ALA A 123 8.01 12.37 -5.33
N LEU A 124 8.53 11.28 -4.74
CA LEU A 124 8.47 11.07 -3.29
C LEU A 124 9.15 12.18 -2.50
N ARG A 125 10.28 12.71 -2.99
CA ARG A 125 10.97 13.84 -2.36
C ARG A 125 10.18 15.14 -2.46
N PHE A 126 9.48 15.36 -3.57
CA PHE A 126 8.72 16.58 -3.82
C PHE A 126 7.33 16.58 -3.19
N ILE A 127 6.73 15.42 -2.87
CA ILE A 127 5.43 15.34 -2.19
C ILE A 127 5.40 16.21 -0.92
N PRO A 128 6.34 16.06 0.06
CA PRO A 128 6.33 16.91 1.26
C PRO A 128 6.49 18.41 0.94
N THR A 129 7.33 18.76 -0.04
CA THR A 129 7.55 20.15 -0.44
C THR A 129 6.31 20.76 -1.06
N LEU A 130 5.61 20.02 -1.94
CA LEU A 130 4.38 20.46 -2.59
C LEU A 130 3.23 20.57 -1.58
N MET A 131 3.16 19.68 -0.58
CA MET A 131 2.20 19.81 0.52
C MET A 131 2.42 21.09 1.32
N ASN A 132 3.67 21.38 1.69
CA ASN A 132 3.99 22.63 2.39
C ASN A 132 3.69 23.88 1.56
N GLU A 133 3.90 23.82 0.25
CA GLU A 133 3.54 24.92 -0.67
C GLU A 133 2.02 25.09 -0.76
N LEU A 134 1.29 23.98 -0.89
CA LEU A 134 -0.17 23.97 -0.91
C LEU A 134 -0.73 24.60 0.38
N ASP A 135 -0.17 24.26 1.54
CA ASP A 135 -0.61 24.83 2.83
C ASP A 135 -0.40 26.35 2.87
N LYS A 136 0.73 26.86 2.34
CA LYS A 136 0.97 28.31 2.22
C LYS A 136 -0.02 28.98 1.27
N ILE A 137 -0.28 28.36 0.12
CA ILE A 137 -1.24 28.88 -0.87
C ILE A 137 -2.65 28.93 -0.26
N ILE A 138 -3.07 27.88 0.45
CA ILE A 138 -4.34 27.83 1.17
C ILE A 138 -4.44 28.98 2.19
N LEU A 139 -3.39 29.18 2.99
CA LEU A 139 -3.38 30.26 3.99
C LEU A 139 -3.45 31.64 3.32
N ALA A 140 -2.69 31.86 2.25
CA ALA A 140 -2.70 33.12 1.51
C ALA A 140 -4.07 33.41 0.87
N GLN A 141 -4.74 32.40 0.30
CA GLN A 141 -6.08 32.55 -0.27
C GLN A 141 -7.12 32.83 0.82
N LYS A 142 -7.04 32.17 1.97
CA LYS A 142 -7.90 32.48 3.13
C LYS A 142 -7.73 33.91 3.62
N SER A 143 -6.49 34.42 3.70
CA SER A 143 -6.21 35.83 4.03
C SER A 143 -6.77 36.83 3.01
N ARG A 144 -6.94 36.41 1.75
CA ARG A 144 -7.58 37.20 0.68
C ARG A 144 -9.10 37.07 0.67
N GLY A 145 -9.70 36.44 1.68
CA GLY A 145 -11.16 36.28 1.81
C GLY A 145 -11.74 35.12 1.01
N SER A 146 -10.92 34.20 0.50
CA SER A 146 -11.42 32.99 -0.17
C SER A 146 -11.88 31.96 0.85
N GLU A 147 -13.18 31.68 0.89
CA GLU A 147 -13.72 30.55 1.63
C GLU A 147 -13.65 29.26 0.80
N ILE A 148 -12.68 28.40 1.12
CA ILE A 148 -12.38 27.19 0.34
C ILE A 148 -13.33 26.02 0.70
N SER A 149 -13.95 26.05 1.89
CA SER A 149 -14.72 24.93 2.45
C SER A 149 -16.23 25.15 2.57
N SER A 150 -16.74 26.35 2.27
CA SER A 150 -18.17 26.70 2.40
C SER A 150 -18.89 26.72 1.05
N GLY A 151 -20.22 26.69 1.07
CA GLY A 151 -21.07 26.81 -0.13
C GLY A 151 -21.38 25.49 -0.86
N SER A 152 -22.02 25.63 -2.03
CA SER A 152 -22.42 24.52 -2.90
C SER A 152 -21.21 23.79 -3.51
N ILE A 153 -21.38 22.54 -3.95
CA ILE A 153 -20.32 21.78 -4.65
C ILE A 153 -19.71 22.58 -5.81
N ALA A 154 -20.52 23.31 -6.57
CA ALA A 154 -20.06 24.14 -7.68
C ALA A 154 -19.13 25.28 -7.21
N ASN A 155 -19.46 25.94 -6.09
CA ASN A 155 -18.62 27.00 -5.52
C ASN A 155 -17.31 26.44 -4.97
N ARG A 156 -17.34 25.26 -4.35
CA ARG A 156 -16.13 24.56 -3.89
C ARG A 156 -15.19 24.23 -5.05
N ILE A 157 -15.72 23.72 -6.16
CA ILE A 157 -14.92 23.42 -7.37
C ILE A 157 -14.25 24.69 -7.90
N LYS A 158 -15.00 25.81 -7.98
CA LYS A 158 -14.42 27.10 -8.40
C LYS A 158 -13.33 27.59 -7.44
N ALA A 159 -13.47 27.34 -6.14
CA ALA A 159 -12.47 27.69 -5.14
C ALA A 159 -11.16 26.86 -5.22
N PHE A 160 -11.13 25.74 -5.95
CA PHE A 160 -9.89 25.00 -6.19
C PHE A 160 -9.00 25.62 -7.27
N VAL A 161 -9.57 26.35 -8.23
CA VAL A 161 -8.80 26.92 -9.35
C VAL A 161 -7.68 27.88 -8.87
N PRO A 162 -7.93 28.81 -7.94
CA PRO A 162 -6.90 29.68 -7.38
C PRO A 162 -5.80 28.97 -6.58
N LEU A 163 -6.03 27.71 -6.17
CA LEU A 163 -5.03 26.88 -5.50
C LEU A 163 -4.19 26.10 -6.50
N LEU A 164 -4.84 25.53 -7.51
CA LEU A 164 -4.20 24.68 -8.52
C LEU A 164 -3.23 25.48 -9.39
N ILE A 165 -3.63 26.64 -9.92
CA ILE A 165 -2.81 27.39 -10.87
C ILE A 165 -1.44 27.76 -10.25
N PRO A 166 -1.35 28.40 -9.05
CA PRO A 166 -0.06 28.72 -8.44
C PRO A 166 0.76 27.47 -8.11
N LEU A 167 0.11 26.39 -7.65
CA LEU A 167 0.79 25.13 -7.34
C LEU A 167 1.43 24.53 -8.60
N PHE A 168 0.72 24.53 -9.73
CA PHE A 168 1.24 24.05 -11.01
C PHE A 168 2.42 24.90 -11.49
N VAL A 169 2.30 26.23 -11.50
CA VAL A 169 3.40 27.13 -11.89
C VAL A 169 4.63 26.88 -11.01
N SER A 170 4.44 26.74 -9.71
CA SER A 170 5.52 26.43 -8.77
C SER A 170 6.16 25.05 -9.01
N ALA A 171 5.35 24.05 -9.35
CA ALA A 171 5.85 22.71 -9.67
C ALA A 171 6.65 22.70 -10.97
N PHE A 172 6.20 23.42 -12.00
CA PHE A 172 6.93 23.57 -13.27
C PHE A 172 8.27 24.28 -13.07
N GLN A 173 8.29 25.39 -12.32
CA GLN A 173 9.53 26.10 -12.01
C GLN A 173 10.53 25.18 -11.30
N ARG A 174 10.09 24.41 -10.30
CA ARG A 174 10.96 23.44 -9.61
C ARG A 174 11.46 22.33 -10.51
N ALA A 175 10.64 21.88 -11.47
CA ALA A 175 11.05 20.87 -12.43
C ALA A 175 12.14 21.40 -13.36
N GLU A 176 12.01 22.65 -13.82
CA GLU A 176 13.00 23.34 -14.64
C GLU A 176 14.30 23.58 -13.87
N ASP A 177 14.22 24.14 -12.66
CA ASP A 177 15.37 24.37 -11.79
C ASP A 177 16.11 23.06 -11.48
N LEU A 178 15.36 21.97 -11.22
CA LEU A 178 15.93 20.64 -11.00
C LEU A 178 16.62 20.11 -12.25
N ALA A 179 16.00 20.26 -13.43
CA ALA A 179 16.56 19.81 -14.69
C ALA A 179 17.88 20.52 -15.01
N ILE A 180 17.91 21.86 -14.89
CA ILE A 180 19.13 22.67 -15.08
C ILE A 180 20.20 22.25 -14.06
N ALA A 181 19.83 22.10 -12.78
CA ALA A 181 20.77 21.67 -11.75
C ALA A 181 21.32 20.26 -11.98
N MET A 182 20.52 19.36 -12.56
CA MET A 182 20.94 18.02 -12.95
C MET A 182 21.93 18.08 -14.13
N GLU A 183 21.65 18.89 -15.15
CA GLU A 183 22.53 19.08 -16.31
C GLU A 183 23.89 19.68 -15.90
N VAL A 184 23.91 20.73 -15.07
CA VAL A 184 25.14 21.35 -14.55
C VAL A 184 25.97 20.35 -13.73
N ARG A 185 25.33 19.40 -13.05
CA ARG A 185 26.02 18.30 -12.34
C ARG A 185 26.46 17.15 -13.26
N GLY A 186 26.33 17.31 -14.57
CA GLY A 186 26.70 16.30 -15.56
C GLY A 186 25.77 15.08 -15.56
N TYR A 187 24.49 15.27 -15.24
CA TYR A 187 23.52 14.18 -15.25
C TYR A 187 23.14 13.79 -16.69
N ASP A 188 23.57 12.60 -17.11
CA ASP A 188 23.22 11.99 -18.40
C ASP A 188 22.40 10.71 -18.15
N THR A 189 21.27 10.58 -18.87
CA THR A 189 20.33 9.45 -18.79
C THR A 189 20.74 8.24 -19.61
N ASN A 190 21.64 8.40 -20.59
CA ASN A 190 22.07 7.34 -21.51
C ASN A 190 23.34 6.62 -21.06
N LYS A 191 24.04 7.16 -20.05
CA LYS A 191 25.26 6.54 -19.49
C LYS A 191 24.93 5.55 -18.39
N GLN A 192 25.74 4.49 -18.30
CA GLN A 192 25.68 3.58 -17.15
C GLN A 192 26.11 4.34 -15.88
N ARG A 193 25.27 4.29 -14.85
CA ARG A 193 25.50 4.99 -13.57
C ARG A 193 25.78 4.01 -12.44
N THR A 194 26.56 4.44 -11.48
CA THR A 194 26.73 3.74 -10.20
C THR A 194 25.69 4.23 -9.19
N SER A 195 25.12 3.31 -8.39
CA SER A 195 24.25 3.71 -7.27
C SER A 195 25.06 3.95 -5.99
N TYR A 196 24.79 5.09 -5.35
CA TYR A 196 25.30 5.42 -4.02
C TYR A 196 24.59 4.63 -2.92
N ARG A 197 23.25 4.61 -2.94
CA ARG A 197 22.44 3.82 -2.00
C ARG A 197 22.27 2.41 -2.57
N ARG A 198 22.91 1.44 -1.94
CA ARG A 198 22.80 0.04 -2.32
C ARG A 198 22.12 -0.72 -1.19
N LEU A 199 21.01 -1.40 -1.50
CA LEU A 199 20.46 -2.41 -0.61
C LEU A 199 21.52 -3.52 -0.46
N GLN A 200 22.07 -3.66 0.73
CA GLN A 200 23.07 -4.67 1.05
C GLN A 200 22.34 -5.89 1.60
N TRP A 201 22.61 -7.04 1.00
CA TRP A 201 22.07 -8.29 1.48
C TRP A 201 22.69 -8.64 2.83
N GLN A 202 21.86 -8.90 3.83
CA GLN A 202 22.30 -9.28 5.17
C GLN A 202 21.99 -10.74 5.45
N LEU A 203 22.67 -11.31 6.44
CA LEU A 203 22.39 -12.68 6.91
C LEU A 203 20.92 -12.84 7.35
N GLN A 204 20.31 -11.77 7.86
CA GLN A 204 18.89 -11.74 8.23
C GLN A 204 17.97 -11.96 7.02
N ASP A 205 18.34 -11.48 5.83
CA ASP A 205 17.57 -11.68 4.61
C ASP A 205 17.61 -13.15 4.18
N THR A 206 18.80 -13.77 4.24
CA THR A 206 18.97 -15.21 3.96
C THR A 206 18.15 -16.04 4.94
N LEU A 207 18.26 -15.77 6.25
CA LEU A 207 17.52 -16.50 7.28
C LEU A 207 16.01 -16.37 7.06
N THR A 208 15.53 -15.17 6.75
CA THR A 208 14.10 -14.92 6.49
C THR A 208 13.62 -15.71 5.27
N LEU A 209 14.38 -15.75 4.18
CA LEU A 209 14.01 -16.54 3.00
C LEU A 209 14.04 -18.05 3.24
N VAL A 210 15.06 -18.54 3.94
CA VAL A 210 15.20 -19.97 4.26
C VAL A 210 14.05 -20.45 5.16
N ILE A 211 13.48 -19.59 6.00
CA ILE A 211 12.30 -19.91 6.80
C ILE A 211 11.02 -19.79 5.97
N LEU A 212 10.88 -18.72 5.17
CA LEU A 212 9.63 -18.38 4.50
C LEU A 212 9.34 -19.27 3.27
N ILE A 213 10.36 -19.63 2.48
CA ILE A 213 10.19 -20.44 1.26
C ILE A 213 9.63 -21.84 1.58
N PRO A 214 10.18 -22.63 2.54
CA PRO A 214 9.62 -23.92 2.89
C PRO A 214 8.20 -23.83 3.44
N ILE A 215 7.92 -22.83 4.30
CA ILE A 215 6.56 -22.61 4.82
C ILE A 215 5.59 -22.36 3.67
N ALA A 216 5.96 -21.51 2.71
CA ALA A 216 5.13 -21.24 1.54
C ALA A 216 4.90 -22.51 0.69
N LEU A 217 5.95 -23.31 0.45
CA LEU A 217 5.83 -24.57 -0.30
C LEU A 217 4.93 -25.58 0.40
N ILE A 218 5.05 -25.73 1.73
CA ILE A 218 4.21 -26.62 2.54
C ILE A 218 2.74 -26.16 2.46
N LEU A 219 2.48 -24.86 2.59
CA LEU A 219 1.11 -24.32 2.49
C LEU A 219 0.50 -24.51 1.10
N ILE A 220 1.29 -24.35 0.04
CA ILE A 220 0.86 -24.63 -1.34
C ILE A 220 0.57 -26.12 -1.50
N ALA A 221 1.45 -27.00 -1.01
CA ALA A 221 1.25 -28.44 -1.08
C ALA A 221 -0.02 -28.89 -0.34
N LEU A 222 -0.24 -28.40 0.90
CA LEU A 222 -1.46 -28.68 1.67
C LEU A 222 -2.72 -28.24 0.91
N LYS A 223 -2.70 -27.03 0.32
CA LYS A 223 -3.80 -26.53 -0.50
C LYS A 223 -4.07 -27.40 -1.73
N VAL A 224 -3.03 -27.88 -2.41
CA VAL A 224 -3.16 -28.74 -3.60
C VAL A 224 -3.69 -30.13 -3.22
N ILE A 225 -3.30 -30.65 -2.05
CA ILE A 225 -3.77 -31.94 -1.52
C ILE A 225 -5.23 -31.85 -1.03
N GLY A 226 -5.80 -30.65 -0.92
CA GLY A 226 -7.21 -30.44 -0.57
C GLY A 226 -7.51 -30.47 0.93
N VAL A 227 -6.50 -30.20 1.78
CA VAL A 227 -6.62 -30.08 3.25
C VAL A 227 -6.58 -28.61 3.69
#